data_AF-A0A4R6KUY0-F1
#
_entry.id   AF-A0A4R6KUY0-F1
#
_cell.length_a   1.000
_cell.length_b   1.000
_cell.length_c   1.000
_cell.angle_alpha   90.00
_cell.angle_beta   90.00
_cell.angle_gamma   90.00
#
_symmetry.space_group_name_H-M   'P 1'
#
loop_
_entity.id
_entity.type
_entity.pdbx_description
1 polymer ?
#
loop_
_entity_poly.entity_id
_entity_poly.type
_entity_poly.pdbx_seq_one_letter_code
_entity_poly.pdbx_strand_id
1 'polypeptide(L)'
;MRGLLRRGLPVAPGGTVAVLLELRGVVARSIDPSDEVSRTAALNGVLRGLLARFPNARYASPARALFGLPPAAQGVNLTSRRQLAAELAGHEVHHFRKRVEPRLVEIVADELLADAERFARPVFVAPRLAVSAEREVIVRDPFAWEVAEHEEHLSRMWAAIYAARAALLTVERLISLEADSSETGRAAVTAAWRWATARAQALTYTSGFATDQSPDDLVALAGWAPSLAVDQVDRLVAATQGGRATREQFVADLHAETELSTAWSTGFQTSPPTAPNDAEGLIA
;
A
#
# COMPACT_ATOMS: atom_id res chain seq x y z
N MET A 1 17.86 17.33 2.24
CA MET A 1 17.37 18.69 1.84
C MET A 1 18.44 19.70 1.41
N ARG A 2 19.53 19.95 2.15
CA ARG A 2 20.53 20.98 1.75
C ARG A 2 21.19 20.73 0.39
N GLY A 3 21.53 19.47 0.08
CA GLY A 3 22.06 19.09 -1.24
C GLY A 3 21.09 19.37 -2.38
N LEU A 4 19.80 19.04 -2.17
CA LEU A 4 18.70 19.32 -3.08
C LEU A 4 18.54 20.83 -3.33
N LEU A 5 18.52 21.65 -2.28
CA LEU A 5 18.42 23.11 -2.44
C LEU A 5 19.58 23.68 -3.26
N ARG A 6 20.81 23.24 -2.98
CA ARG A 6 22.01 23.75 -3.66
C ARG A 6 21.95 23.57 -5.16
N ARG A 7 21.47 22.42 -5.65
CA ARG A 7 21.40 22.10 -7.08
C ARG A 7 20.05 22.48 -7.71
N GLY A 8 18.96 22.40 -6.96
CA GLY A 8 17.61 22.61 -7.47
C GLY A 8 17.08 21.39 -8.21
N LEU A 9 15.92 21.57 -8.85
CA LEU A 9 15.30 20.59 -9.74
C LEU A 9 15.67 20.85 -11.21
N PRO A 10 15.78 19.81 -12.06
CA PRO A 10 15.68 18.39 -11.70
C PRO A 10 16.88 17.90 -10.87
N VAL A 11 16.62 16.91 -10.02
CA VAL A 11 17.65 16.17 -9.29
C VAL A 11 18.47 15.38 -10.30
N ALA A 12 19.79 15.55 -10.26
CA ALA A 12 20.74 14.73 -10.99
C ALA A 12 21.15 13.50 -10.15
N PRO A 13 21.47 12.35 -10.80
CA PRO A 13 21.99 11.16 -10.12
C PRO A 13 23.22 11.48 -9.24
N GLY A 14 23.39 10.73 -8.14
CA GLY A 14 24.56 10.83 -7.27
C GLY A 14 24.34 11.23 -5.80
N GLY A 15 25.42 11.15 -5.02
CA GLY A 15 25.39 10.93 -3.56
C GLY A 15 24.70 11.96 -2.65
N THR A 16 24.50 13.22 -3.07
CA THR A 16 23.89 14.24 -2.19
C THR A 16 22.39 14.04 -1.91
N VAL A 17 21.74 13.15 -2.66
CA VAL A 17 20.33 12.81 -2.53
C VAL A 17 20.10 11.32 -2.30
N ALA A 18 21.14 10.51 -2.12
CA ALA A 18 21.03 9.06 -1.99
C ALA A 18 20.00 8.63 -0.93
N VAL A 19 20.03 9.27 0.25
CA VAL A 19 19.04 9.00 1.32
C VAL A 19 17.60 9.31 0.89
N LEU A 20 17.39 10.27 -0.01
CA LEU A 20 16.05 10.58 -0.54
C LEU A 20 15.58 9.56 -1.58
N LEU A 21 16.50 8.90 -2.29
CA LEU A 21 16.17 7.85 -3.25
C LEU A 21 15.67 6.58 -2.56
N GLU A 22 16.10 6.35 -1.32
CA GLU A 22 15.68 5.22 -0.49
C GLU A 22 14.36 5.49 0.27
N LEU A 23 13.75 6.66 0.09
CA LEU A 23 12.41 6.91 0.64
C LEU A 23 11.41 5.96 -0.01
N ARG A 24 10.60 5.28 0.82
CA ARG A 24 9.66 4.26 0.34
C ARG A 24 8.67 4.79 -0.69
N GLY A 25 8.19 6.04 -0.56
CA GLY A 25 7.34 6.67 -1.56
C GLY A 25 8.03 6.96 -2.90
N VAL A 26 9.37 7.05 -2.91
CA VAL A 26 10.17 7.15 -4.14
C VAL A 26 10.36 5.77 -4.75
N VAL A 27 10.73 4.78 -3.94
CA VAL A 27 10.91 3.39 -4.36
C VAL A 27 9.62 2.84 -4.97
N ALA A 28 8.49 3.00 -4.28
CA ALA A 28 7.18 2.49 -4.72
C ALA A 28 6.67 3.11 -6.03
N ARG A 29 7.17 4.30 -6.42
CA ARG A 29 6.78 4.99 -7.67
C ARG A 29 7.83 4.88 -8.76
N SER A 30 8.95 4.21 -8.51
CA SER A 30 9.96 3.94 -9.53
C SER A 30 9.50 2.81 -10.43
N ILE A 31 9.87 2.88 -11.72
CA ILE A 31 9.57 1.81 -12.69
C ILE A 31 10.39 0.56 -12.37
N ASP A 32 11.61 0.76 -11.86
CA ASP A 32 12.53 -0.29 -11.42
C ASP A 32 13.14 0.15 -10.09
N PRO A 33 12.72 -0.46 -8.97
CA PRO A 33 13.25 -0.16 -7.63
C PRO A 33 14.75 -0.35 -7.49
N SER A 34 15.37 -1.20 -8.30
CA SER A 34 16.81 -1.49 -8.22
C SER A 34 17.65 -0.45 -8.98
N ASP A 35 17.08 0.23 -9.98
CA ASP A 35 17.75 1.23 -10.80
C ASP A 35 17.72 2.65 -10.19
N GLU A 36 18.90 3.23 -9.95
CA GLU A 36 19.05 4.59 -9.41
C GLU A 36 18.43 5.65 -10.33
N VAL A 37 18.49 5.47 -11.66
CA VAL A 37 17.94 6.44 -12.63
C VAL A 37 16.42 6.48 -12.51
N SER A 38 15.79 5.30 -12.45
CA SER A 38 14.36 5.14 -12.20
C SER A 38 13.93 5.77 -10.87
N ARG A 39 14.65 5.52 -9.76
CA ARG A 39 14.38 6.17 -8.47
C ARG A 39 14.56 7.69 -8.51
N THR A 40 15.55 8.18 -9.26
CA THR A 40 15.78 9.63 -9.45
C THR A 40 14.65 10.29 -10.24
N ALA A 41 14.10 9.61 -11.25
CA ALA A 41 12.93 10.08 -11.98
C ALA A 41 11.69 10.15 -11.07
N ALA A 42 11.46 9.11 -10.26
CA ALA A 42 10.38 9.08 -9.28
C ALA A 42 10.49 10.21 -8.23
N LEU A 43 11.68 10.41 -7.65
CA LEU A 43 11.94 11.52 -6.71
C LEU A 43 11.64 12.89 -7.34
N ASN A 44 12.04 13.09 -8.59
CA ASN A 44 11.72 14.31 -9.34
C ASN A 44 10.21 14.50 -9.53
N GLY A 45 9.46 13.42 -9.78
CA GLY A 45 7.99 13.43 -9.84
C GLY A 45 7.37 13.83 -8.51
N VAL A 46 7.76 13.17 -7.42
CA VAL A 46 7.27 13.44 -6.05
C VAL A 46 7.51 14.90 -5.68
N LEU A 47 8.74 15.41 -5.82
CA LEU A 47 9.08 16.78 -5.47
C LEU A 47 8.29 17.82 -6.26
N ARG A 48 8.08 17.60 -7.57
CA ARG A 48 7.24 18.48 -8.39
C ARG A 48 5.79 18.46 -7.94
N GLY A 49 5.24 17.28 -7.64
CA GLY A 49 3.87 17.12 -7.14
C GLY A 49 3.65 17.82 -5.79
N LEU A 50 4.60 17.69 -4.85
CA LEU A 50 4.56 18.37 -3.56
C LEU A 50 4.63 19.90 -3.71
N LEU A 51 5.54 20.40 -4.54
CA LEU A 51 5.70 21.85 -4.76
C LEU A 51 4.54 22.47 -5.54
N ALA A 52 3.86 21.71 -6.41
CA ALA A 52 2.66 22.16 -7.10
C ALA A 52 1.46 22.32 -6.16
N ARG A 53 1.37 21.48 -5.13
CA ARG A 53 0.29 21.46 -4.12
C ARG A 53 0.72 22.05 -2.79
N PHE A 54 1.69 22.96 -2.81
CA PHE A 54 2.27 23.52 -1.60
C PHE A 54 1.17 24.12 -0.70
N PRO A 55 1.07 23.72 0.59
CA PRO A 55 -0.13 23.95 1.41
C PRO A 55 -0.38 25.44 1.72
N ASN A 56 0.66 26.27 1.66
CA ASN A 56 0.55 27.70 1.89
C ASN A 56 0.57 28.48 0.57
N ALA A 57 -0.60 28.95 0.12
CA ALA A 57 -0.76 29.69 -1.14
C ALA A 57 0.16 30.91 -1.26
N ARG A 58 0.41 31.63 -0.15
CA ARG A 58 1.33 32.78 -0.12
C ARG A 58 2.77 32.38 -0.47
N TYR A 59 3.18 31.19 -0.05
CA TYR A 59 4.56 30.72 -0.21
C TYR A 59 4.74 29.68 -1.32
N ALA A 60 3.68 29.30 -2.03
CA ALA A 60 3.75 28.32 -3.11
C ALA A 60 4.69 28.76 -4.25
N SER A 61 4.55 29.99 -4.74
CA SER A 61 5.45 30.53 -5.79
C SER A 61 6.89 30.75 -5.31
N PRO A 62 7.13 31.34 -4.12
CA PRO A 62 8.46 31.38 -3.52
C PRO A 62 9.12 30.01 -3.35
N ALA A 63 8.37 28.99 -2.89
CA ALA A 63 8.88 27.63 -2.71
C ALA A 63 9.28 27.01 -4.07
N ARG A 64 8.41 27.09 -5.10
CA ARG A 64 8.75 26.62 -6.45
C ARG A 64 10.01 27.29 -6.99
N ALA A 65 10.10 28.62 -6.89
CA ALA A 65 11.27 29.38 -7.32
C ALA A 65 12.55 28.96 -6.57
N LEU A 66 12.46 28.80 -5.25
CA LEU A 66 13.57 28.36 -4.39
C LEU A 66 14.10 26.99 -4.82
N PHE A 67 13.23 26.06 -5.23
CA PHE A 67 13.62 24.71 -5.69
C PHE A 67 13.94 24.65 -7.20
N GLY A 68 13.88 25.76 -7.94
CA GLY A 68 14.25 25.82 -9.36
C GLY A 68 13.14 25.43 -10.33
N LEU A 69 11.89 25.50 -9.88
CA LEU A 69 10.71 25.39 -10.74
C LEU A 69 10.20 26.79 -11.12
N PRO A 70 9.39 26.91 -12.21
CA PRO A 70 8.77 28.17 -12.59
C PRO A 70 8.08 28.86 -11.39
N PRO A 71 8.31 30.16 -11.17
CA PRO A 71 8.84 31.13 -12.13
C PRO A 71 10.38 31.23 -12.24
N ALA A 72 11.16 30.43 -11.49
CA ALA A 72 12.60 30.39 -11.69
C ALA A 72 12.94 29.72 -13.03
N ALA A 73 13.92 30.27 -13.74
CA ALA A 73 14.50 29.57 -14.89
C ALA A 73 15.28 28.33 -14.44
N GLN A 74 15.31 27.30 -15.29
CA GLN A 74 16.06 26.08 -15.01
C GLN A 74 17.58 26.37 -14.97
N GLY A 75 18.32 25.64 -14.13
CA GLY A 75 19.78 25.75 -14.04
C GLY A 75 20.32 27.00 -13.32
N VAL A 76 19.44 27.83 -12.75
CA VAL A 76 19.84 29.04 -12.02
C VAL A 76 20.45 28.68 -10.65
N ASN A 77 21.55 29.34 -10.30
CA ASN A 77 22.24 29.10 -9.04
C ASN A 77 21.37 29.45 -7.81
N LEU A 78 21.73 28.90 -6.64
CA LEU A 78 20.96 29.09 -5.41
C LEU A 78 20.82 30.57 -4.99
N THR A 79 21.81 31.41 -5.27
CA THR A 79 21.77 32.83 -4.91
C THR A 79 20.67 33.56 -5.66
N SER A 80 20.59 33.38 -6.98
CA SER A 80 19.56 33.99 -7.82
C SER A 80 18.17 33.40 -7.52
N ARG A 81 18.07 32.09 -7.24
CA ARG A 81 16.80 31.50 -6.78
C ARG A 81 16.31 32.07 -5.45
N ARG A 82 17.22 32.35 -4.50
CA ARG A 82 16.89 33.01 -3.23
C ARG A 82 16.42 34.44 -3.42
N GLN A 83 17.07 35.20 -4.31
CA GLN A 83 16.67 36.56 -4.62
C GLN A 83 15.24 36.59 -5.17
N LEU A 84 14.96 35.77 -6.18
CA LEU A 84 13.62 35.66 -6.76
C LEU A 84 12.58 35.18 -5.75
N ALA A 85 12.89 34.16 -4.95
CA ALA A 85 11.97 33.66 -3.94
C ALA A 85 11.67 34.71 -2.84
N ALA A 86 12.67 35.50 -2.45
CA ALA A 86 12.50 36.60 -1.50
C ALA A 86 11.60 37.71 -2.06
N GLU A 87 11.84 38.10 -3.31
CA GLU A 87 11.02 39.08 -4.04
C GLU A 87 9.55 38.64 -4.12
N LEU A 88 9.32 37.40 -4.56
CA LEU A 88 7.97 36.81 -4.66
C LEU A 88 7.28 36.69 -3.30
N ALA A 89 8.04 36.55 -2.22
CA ALA A 89 7.51 36.47 -0.86
C ALA A 89 7.27 37.84 -0.22
N GLY A 90 7.70 38.93 -0.88
CA GLY A 90 7.64 40.30 -0.34
C GLY A 90 8.63 40.53 0.82
N HIS A 91 9.78 39.86 0.79
CA HIS A 91 10.79 39.95 1.84
C HIS A 91 12.16 40.37 1.30
N GLU A 92 12.92 41.07 2.12
CA GLU A 92 14.34 41.30 1.87
C GLU A 92 15.11 39.95 1.94
N VAL A 93 16.14 39.78 1.11
CA VAL A 93 16.83 38.50 0.87
C VAL A 93 17.44 37.92 2.14
N HIS A 94 18.04 38.74 3.00
CA HIS A 94 18.62 38.31 4.25
C HIS A 94 17.55 37.89 5.27
N HIS A 95 16.40 38.59 5.35
CA HIS A 95 15.25 38.13 6.12
C HIS A 95 14.71 36.78 5.59
N PHE A 96 14.54 36.66 4.28
CA PHE A 96 14.08 35.43 3.63
C PHE A 96 15.00 34.26 4.00
N ARG A 97 16.32 34.41 3.81
CA ARG A 97 17.31 33.37 4.11
C ARG A 97 17.33 32.95 5.58
N LYS A 98 17.13 33.89 6.52
CA LYS A 98 17.19 33.61 7.96
C LYS A 98 15.89 33.07 8.56
N ARG A 99 14.73 33.45 8.00
CA ARG A 99 13.43 33.20 8.64
C ARG A 99 12.45 32.40 7.78
N VAL A 100 12.43 32.65 6.48
CA VAL A 100 11.42 32.07 5.57
C VAL A 100 11.93 30.78 4.94
N GLU A 101 13.12 30.82 4.33
CA GLU A 101 13.73 29.66 3.67
C GLU A 101 13.79 28.41 4.56
N PRO A 102 14.29 28.47 5.82
CA PRO A 102 14.34 27.28 6.67
C PRO A 102 12.95 26.64 6.87
N ARG A 103 11.94 27.48 7.02
CA ARG A 103 10.55 27.05 7.26
C ARG A 103 9.92 26.42 6.01
N LEU A 104 10.22 26.96 4.82
CA LEU A 104 9.77 26.36 3.56
C LEU A 104 10.42 25.00 3.34
N VAL A 105 11.70 24.88 3.70
CA VAL A 105 12.45 23.62 3.56
C VAL A 105 11.95 22.57 4.53
N GLU A 106 11.63 22.97 5.76
CA GLU A 106 11.00 22.13 6.78
C GLU A 106 9.66 21.59 6.30
N ILE A 107 8.77 22.47 5.81
CA ILE A 107 7.47 22.03 5.23
C ILE A 107 7.66 20.99 4.12
N VAL A 108 8.58 21.22 3.16
CA VAL A 108 8.82 20.24 2.09
C VAL A 108 9.40 18.93 2.65
N ALA A 109 10.26 19.00 3.66
CA ALA A 109 10.82 17.81 4.30
C ALA A 109 9.74 17.00 5.02
N ASP A 110 8.85 17.67 5.75
CA ASP A 110 7.73 17.05 6.46
C ASP A 110 6.76 16.39 5.47
N GLU A 111 6.45 17.06 4.36
CA GLU A 111 5.60 16.48 3.30
C GLU A 111 6.26 15.27 2.62
N LEU A 112 7.59 15.30 2.40
CA LEU A 112 8.33 14.14 1.89
C LEU A 112 8.34 12.98 2.89
N LEU A 113 8.50 13.28 4.18
CA LEU A 113 8.47 12.27 5.22
C LEU A 113 7.07 11.66 5.35
N ALA A 114 6.03 12.49 5.40
CA ALA A 114 4.64 12.06 5.44
C ALA A 114 4.28 11.23 4.20
N ASP A 115 4.77 11.60 3.02
CA ASP A 115 4.64 10.78 1.81
C ASP A 115 5.33 9.43 2.00
N ALA A 116 6.60 9.40 2.43
CA ALA A 116 7.32 8.16 2.67
C ALA A 116 6.66 7.26 3.74
N GLU A 117 6.07 7.86 4.77
CA GLU A 117 5.34 7.17 5.84
C GLU A 117 4.07 6.48 5.35
N ARG A 118 3.39 7.03 4.34
CA ARG A 118 2.25 6.35 3.69
C ARG A 118 2.66 4.99 3.12
N PHE A 119 3.91 4.86 2.71
CA PHE A 119 4.50 3.62 2.20
C PHE A 119 5.28 2.84 3.26
N ALA A 120 5.34 3.32 4.51
CA ALA A 120 6.25 2.81 5.54
C ALA A 120 5.72 1.66 6.41
N ARG A 121 4.71 0.90 5.99
CA ARG A 121 4.18 -0.20 6.80
C ARG A 121 4.71 -1.57 6.35
N PRO A 122 5.62 -2.20 7.13
CA PRO A 122 5.83 -3.64 7.08
C PRO A 122 5.66 -4.27 8.47
N VAL A 123 4.41 -4.56 8.80
CA VAL A 123 3.88 -5.79 9.40
C VAL A 123 2.48 -5.82 8.81
N PHE A 124 1.95 -6.98 8.45
CA PHE A 124 0.62 -7.12 7.86
C PHE A 124 -0.48 -6.58 8.77
N VAL A 125 -0.64 -5.26 8.77
CA VAL A 125 -1.52 -4.49 9.63
C VAL A 125 -2.48 -3.80 8.68
N ALA A 126 -3.75 -4.17 8.79
CA ALA A 126 -4.77 -3.51 8.03
C ALA A 126 -4.69 -1.98 8.18
N PRO A 127 -5.00 -1.22 7.12
CA PRO A 127 -5.13 0.23 7.19
C PRO A 127 -5.98 0.61 8.40
N ARG A 128 -5.51 1.61 9.16
CA ARG A 128 -6.34 2.16 10.23
C ARG A 128 -7.38 3.04 9.54
N LEU A 129 -8.65 2.63 9.62
CA LEU A 129 -9.75 3.44 9.13
C LEU A 129 -10.02 4.56 10.15
N ALA A 130 -9.99 5.81 9.70
CA ALA A 130 -10.43 6.93 10.51
C ALA A 130 -11.96 7.00 10.50
N VAL A 131 -12.57 7.34 11.63
CA VAL A 131 -13.99 7.67 11.66
C VAL A 131 -14.18 8.96 10.86
N SER A 132 -14.94 8.91 9.78
CA SER A 132 -15.35 10.10 9.05
C SER A 132 -16.75 10.53 9.45
N ALA A 133 -16.90 11.77 9.91
CA ALA A 133 -18.20 12.39 10.18
C ALA A 133 -18.80 13.04 8.92
N GLU A 134 -18.00 13.19 7.86
CA GLU A 134 -18.37 13.92 6.65
C GLU A 134 -18.16 13.06 5.41
N ARG A 135 -18.89 13.39 4.34
CA ARG A 135 -18.68 12.76 3.04
C ARG A 135 -17.35 13.22 2.46
N GLU A 136 -16.51 12.26 2.08
CA GLU A 136 -15.28 12.57 1.37
C GLU A 136 -15.57 13.12 -0.04
N VAL A 137 -14.95 14.26 -0.37
CA VAL A 137 -15.09 14.92 -1.67
C VAL A 137 -13.87 14.57 -2.51
N ILE A 138 -14.03 13.65 -3.45
CA ILE A 138 -12.99 13.32 -4.43
C ILE A 138 -12.94 14.43 -5.49
N VAL A 139 -11.83 15.15 -5.55
CA VAL A 139 -11.60 16.19 -6.55
C VAL A 139 -11.55 15.55 -7.94
N ARG A 140 -12.11 16.23 -8.95
CA ARG A 140 -12.05 15.79 -10.37
C ARG A 140 -10.66 16.03 -10.96
N ASP A 141 -9.68 15.33 -10.42
CA ASP A 141 -8.27 15.37 -10.80
C ASP A 141 -7.78 13.92 -10.97
N PRO A 142 -7.07 13.58 -12.06
CA PRO A 142 -6.61 12.21 -12.32
C PRO A 142 -5.78 11.61 -11.18
N PHE A 143 -4.93 12.40 -10.51
CA PHE A 143 -4.12 11.89 -9.40
C PHE A 143 -4.96 11.64 -8.14
N ALA A 144 -5.97 12.48 -7.89
CA ALA A 144 -6.94 12.24 -6.82
C ALA A 144 -7.75 10.96 -7.07
N TRP A 145 -8.03 10.62 -8.33
CA TRP A 145 -8.70 9.38 -8.70
C TRP A 145 -7.82 8.15 -8.49
N GLU A 146 -6.56 8.19 -8.90
CA GLU A 146 -5.61 7.09 -8.68
C GLU A 146 -5.45 6.76 -7.19
N VAL A 147 -5.40 7.78 -6.33
CA VAL A 147 -5.34 7.59 -4.87
C VAL A 147 -6.62 6.96 -4.33
N ALA A 148 -7.79 7.44 -4.76
CA ALA A 148 -9.07 6.89 -4.34
C ALA A 148 -9.27 5.44 -4.84
N GLU A 149 -8.87 5.15 -6.08
CA GLU A 149 -8.92 3.81 -6.66
C GLU A 149 -7.99 2.86 -5.90
N HIS A 150 -6.79 3.30 -5.53
CA HIS A 150 -5.88 2.51 -4.71
C HIS A 150 -6.50 2.20 -3.34
N GLU A 151 -7.07 3.21 -2.67
CA GLU A 151 -7.72 3.04 -1.37
C GLU A 151 -8.93 2.11 -1.45
N GLU A 152 -9.72 2.19 -2.53
CA GLU A 152 -10.83 1.28 -2.79
C GLU A 152 -10.37 -0.18 -2.92
N HIS A 153 -9.36 -0.44 -3.75
CA HIS A 153 -8.83 -1.79 -3.94
C HIS A 153 -8.21 -2.35 -2.66
N LEU A 154 -7.44 -1.53 -1.95
CA LEU A 154 -6.86 -1.87 -0.65
C LEU A 154 -7.95 -2.23 0.36
N SER A 155 -9.03 -1.43 0.43
CA SER A 155 -10.16 -1.66 1.32
C SER A 155 -10.91 -2.95 1.01
N ARG A 156 -11.17 -3.23 -0.29
CA ARG A 156 -11.80 -4.48 -0.74
C ARG A 156 -10.96 -5.71 -0.40
N MET A 157 -9.66 -5.64 -0.62
CA MET A 157 -8.73 -6.73 -0.29
C MET A 157 -8.77 -7.04 1.22
N TRP A 158 -8.63 -6.03 2.08
CA TRP A 158 -8.67 -6.24 3.53
C TRP A 158 -10.03 -6.72 4.03
N ALA A 159 -11.13 -6.21 3.46
CA ALA A 159 -12.46 -6.72 3.77
C ALA A 159 -12.59 -8.22 3.45
N ALA A 160 -12.04 -8.66 2.31
CA ALA A 160 -12.05 -10.07 1.93
C ALA A 160 -11.17 -10.94 2.84
N ILE A 161 -9.96 -10.47 3.21
CA ILE A 161 -9.06 -11.15 4.16
C ILE A 161 -9.74 -11.33 5.53
N TYR A 162 -10.39 -10.29 6.06
CA TYR A 162 -11.09 -10.39 7.33
C TYR A 162 -12.32 -11.30 7.27
N ALA A 163 -13.05 -11.28 6.15
CA ALA A 163 -14.17 -12.19 5.94
C ALA A 163 -13.70 -13.66 5.87
N ALA A 164 -12.56 -13.93 5.22
CA ALA A 164 -11.93 -15.25 5.21
C ALA A 164 -11.50 -15.68 6.61
N ARG A 165 -10.85 -14.78 7.37
CA ARG A 165 -10.46 -15.03 8.76
C ARG A 165 -11.64 -15.41 9.64
N ALA A 166 -12.73 -14.66 9.57
CA ALA A 166 -13.93 -14.94 10.35
C ALA A 166 -14.53 -16.31 9.99
N ALA A 167 -14.54 -16.68 8.71
CA ALA A 167 -15.04 -17.97 8.25
C ALA A 167 -14.16 -19.14 8.71
N LEU A 168 -12.82 -19.01 8.61
CA LEU A 168 -11.88 -20.02 9.11
C LEU A 168 -12.00 -20.21 10.63
N LEU A 169 -12.05 -19.13 11.41
CA LEU A 169 -12.28 -19.19 12.84
C LEU A 169 -13.62 -19.84 13.21
N THR A 170 -14.64 -19.69 12.35
CA THR A 170 -15.93 -20.36 12.56
C THR A 170 -15.80 -21.88 12.42
N VAL A 171 -15.04 -22.36 11.43
CA VAL A 171 -14.76 -23.79 11.25
C VAL A 171 -14.01 -24.34 12.46
N GLU A 172 -12.91 -23.69 12.85
CA GLU A 172 -12.10 -24.10 14.02
C GLU A 172 -12.93 -24.13 15.30
N ARG A 173 -13.79 -23.13 15.52
CA ARG A 173 -14.69 -23.09 16.67
C ARG A 173 -15.69 -24.26 16.66
N LEU A 174 -16.24 -24.63 15.51
CA LEU A 174 -17.18 -25.74 15.40
C LEU A 174 -16.49 -27.09 15.64
N ILE A 175 -15.28 -27.27 15.11
CA ILE A 175 -14.46 -28.47 15.37
C ILE A 175 -14.12 -28.59 16.86
N SER A 176 -13.67 -27.49 17.48
CA SER A 176 -13.35 -27.44 18.91
C SER A 176 -14.56 -27.72 19.81
N LEU A 177 -15.78 -27.45 19.33
CA LEU A 177 -17.02 -27.72 20.07
C LEU A 177 -17.62 -29.10 19.74
N GLU A 178 -16.93 -29.91 18.92
CA GLU A 178 -17.42 -31.20 18.43
C GLU A 178 -18.82 -31.08 17.80
N ALA A 179 -19.06 -30.00 17.05
CA ALA A 179 -20.32 -29.75 16.40
C ALA A 179 -20.64 -30.82 15.34
N ASP A 180 -21.91 -30.89 14.94
CA ASP A 180 -22.36 -31.84 13.94
C ASP A 180 -21.59 -31.71 12.60
N SER A 181 -21.37 -32.85 11.94
CA SER A 181 -20.58 -32.91 10.70
C SER A 181 -21.20 -32.09 9.56
N SER A 182 -22.55 -31.98 9.52
CA SER A 182 -23.24 -31.17 8.50
C SER A 182 -23.09 -29.67 8.76
N GLU A 183 -22.99 -29.24 10.03
CA GLU A 183 -22.74 -27.84 10.39
C GLU A 183 -21.30 -27.44 10.06
N THR A 184 -20.35 -28.29 10.44
CA THR A 184 -18.93 -28.11 10.13
C THR A 184 -18.70 -28.09 8.61
N GLY A 185 -19.34 -28.98 7.85
CA GLY A 185 -19.28 -28.99 6.39
C GLY A 185 -19.79 -27.70 5.74
N ARG A 186 -20.94 -27.17 6.20
CA ARG A 186 -21.47 -25.88 5.70
C ARG A 186 -20.54 -24.70 6.02
N ALA A 187 -19.93 -24.71 7.20
CA ALA A 187 -18.94 -23.70 7.58
C ALA A 187 -17.68 -23.82 6.71
N ALA A 188 -17.19 -25.04 6.46
CA ALA A 188 -16.03 -25.30 5.61
C ALA A 188 -16.25 -24.79 4.19
N VAL A 189 -17.40 -25.08 3.56
CA VAL A 189 -17.75 -24.54 2.24
C VAL A 189 -17.80 -23.01 2.23
N THR A 190 -18.31 -22.40 3.30
CA THR A 190 -18.31 -20.94 3.43
C THR A 190 -16.89 -20.39 3.57
N ALA A 191 -16.01 -21.08 4.29
CA ALA A 191 -14.60 -20.72 4.39
C ALA A 191 -13.90 -20.84 3.03
N ALA A 192 -14.16 -21.88 2.24
CA ALA A 192 -13.62 -22.03 0.88
C ALA A 192 -13.99 -20.83 0.00
N TRP A 193 -15.26 -20.44 0.00
CA TRP A 193 -15.74 -19.28 -0.76
C TRP A 193 -15.02 -18.00 -0.35
N ARG A 194 -14.92 -17.74 0.96
CA ARG A 194 -14.29 -16.51 1.48
C ARG A 194 -12.78 -16.49 1.23
N TRP A 195 -12.11 -17.62 1.40
CA TRP A 195 -10.69 -17.76 1.12
C TRP A 195 -10.39 -17.54 -0.36
N ALA A 196 -11.15 -18.17 -1.25
CA ALA A 196 -11.00 -18.01 -2.70
C ALA A 196 -11.27 -16.56 -3.14
N THR A 197 -12.29 -15.92 -2.57
CA THR A 197 -12.58 -14.49 -2.79
C THR A 197 -11.42 -13.61 -2.33
N ALA A 198 -10.86 -13.87 -1.14
CA ALA A 198 -9.71 -13.12 -0.62
C ALA A 198 -8.49 -13.24 -1.55
N ARG A 199 -8.23 -14.44 -2.05
CA ARG A 199 -7.16 -14.69 -3.02
C ARG A 199 -7.39 -13.98 -4.36
N ALA A 200 -8.62 -14.00 -4.87
CA ALA A 200 -8.97 -13.26 -6.08
C ALA A 200 -8.74 -11.75 -5.90
N GLN A 201 -9.14 -11.17 -4.76
CA GLN A 201 -8.88 -9.76 -4.45
C GLN A 201 -7.38 -9.44 -4.29
N ALA A 202 -6.62 -10.33 -3.66
CA ALA A 202 -5.17 -10.19 -3.54
C ALA A 202 -4.49 -10.19 -4.92
N LEU A 203 -4.86 -11.12 -5.80
CA LEU A 203 -4.38 -11.16 -7.19
C LEU A 203 -4.70 -9.87 -7.96
N THR A 204 -5.95 -9.39 -7.88
CA THR A 204 -6.35 -8.12 -8.49
C THR A 204 -5.49 -6.98 -7.96
N TYR A 205 -5.32 -6.86 -6.64
CA TYR A 205 -4.52 -5.81 -6.02
C TYR A 205 -3.05 -5.86 -6.46
N THR A 206 -2.39 -7.02 -6.38
CA THR A 206 -0.98 -7.18 -6.75
C THR A 206 -0.72 -7.00 -8.25
N SER A 207 -1.72 -7.27 -9.09
CA SER A 207 -1.63 -7.04 -10.54
C SER A 207 -1.82 -5.56 -10.93
N GLY A 208 -2.63 -4.82 -10.16
CA GLY A 208 -2.94 -3.41 -10.42
C GLY A 208 -1.96 -2.43 -9.76
N PHE A 209 -1.29 -2.82 -8.69
CA PHE A 209 -0.40 -1.95 -7.92
C PHE A 209 0.93 -2.63 -7.64
N ALA A 210 2.04 -1.90 -7.87
CA ALA A 210 3.37 -2.39 -7.56
C ALA A 210 3.50 -2.63 -6.05
N THR A 211 3.69 -3.88 -5.67
CA THR A 211 3.89 -4.30 -4.28
C THR A 211 4.90 -5.43 -4.22
N ASP A 212 5.70 -5.45 -3.14
CA ASP A 212 6.65 -6.52 -2.85
C ASP A 212 5.95 -7.77 -2.27
N GLN A 213 4.62 -7.73 -2.06
CA GLN A 213 3.86 -8.82 -1.46
C GLN A 213 3.33 -9.80 -2.51
N SER A 214 3.50 -11.10 -2.25
CA SER A 214 2.82 -12.12 -3.04
C SER A 214 1.33 -12.22 -2.64
N PRO A 215 0.44 -12.64 -3.56
CA PRO A 215 -0.95 -12.94 -3.22
C PRO A 215 -1.08 -14.00 -2.10
N ASP A 216 -0.15 -14.96 -2.07
CA ASP A 216 -0.11 -16.03 -1.06
C ASP A 216 0.12 -15.45 0.34
N ASP A 217 1.10 -14.55 0.48
CA ASP A 217 1.43 -13.92 1.75
C ASP A 217 0.26 -13.10 2.31
N LEU A 218 -0.47 -12.40 1.42
CA LEU A 218 -1.63 -11.60 1.81
C LEU A 218 -2.80 -12.47 2.28
N VAL A 219 -3.05 -13.60 1.61
CA VAL A 219 -4.13 -14.52 1.98
C VAL A 219 -3.79 -15.28 3.25
N ALA A 220 -2.51 -15.59 3.51
CA ALA A 220 -2.05 -16.26 4.73
C ALA A 220 -2.43 -15.50 6.02
N LEU A 221 -2.69 -14.19 5.94
CA LEU A 221 -3.18 -13.37 7.05
C LEU A 221 -4.57 -13.75 7.56
N ALA A 222 -5.36 -14.38 6.69
CA ALA A 222 -6.66 -14.92 7.09
C ALA A 222 -6.51 -15.99 8.18
N GLY A 223 -5.35 -16.66 8.25
CA GLY A 223 -5.06 -17.74 9.17
C GLY A 223 -4.69 -19.02 8.42
N TRP A 224 -4.55 -20.10 9.18
CA TRP A 224 -4.29 -21.42 8.60
C TRP A 224 -5.48 -21.88 7.74
N ALA A 225 -5.18 -22.50 6.60
CA ALA A 225 -6.13 -23.13 5.71
C ALA A 225 -5.53 -24.45 5.20
N PRO A 226 -6.37 -25.43 4.80
CA PRO A 226 -5.91 -26.67 4.18
C PRO A 226 -4.92 -26.43 3.03
N SER A 227 -3.86 -27.23 2.99
CA SER A 227 -2.93 -27.22 1.86
C SER A 227 -3.62 -27.81 0.62
N LEU A 228 -3.67 -27.03 -0.45
CA LEU A 228 -4.24 -27.41 -1.74
C LEU A 228 -3.15 -27.45 -2.81
N ALA A 229 -3.32 -28.32 -3.80
CA ALA A 229 -2.49 -28.29 -5.00
C ALA A 229 -2.74 -27.01 -5.82
N VAL A 230 -1.77 -26.60 -6.63
CA VAL A 230 -1.86 -25.35 -7.42
C VAL A 230 -3.10 -25.33 -8.32
N ASP A 231 -3.41 -26.44 -8.98
CA ASP A 231 -4.59 -26.58 -9.85
C ASP A 231 -5.92 -26.51 -9.08
N GLN A 232 -5.94 -26.96 -7.83
CA GLN A 232 -7.11 -26.86 -6.95
C GLN A 232 -7.34 -25.41 -6.50
N VAL A 233 -6.26 -24.71 -6.18
CA VAL A 233 -6.28 -23.29 -5.86
C VAL A 233 -6.79 -22.47 -7.03
N ASP A 234 -6.28 -22.72 -8.24
CA ASP A 234 -6.68 -22.00 -9.44
C ASP A 234 -8.17 -22.19 -9.75
N ARG A 235 -8.69 -23.41 -9.59
CA ARG A 235 -10.12 -23.71 -9.74
C ARG A 235 -10.99 -22.98 -8.73
N LEU A 236 -10.62 -22.98 -7.45
CA LEU A 236 -11.35 -22.23 -6.42
C LEU A 236 -11.39 -20.73 -6.75
N VAL A 237 -10.26 -20.16 -7.14
CA VAL A 237 -10.17 -18.74 -7.50
C VAL A 237 -11.01 -18.44 -8.72
N ALA A 238 -10.90 -19.23 -9.79
CA ALA A 238 -11.67 -19.07 -11.02
C ALA A 238 -13.18 -19.08 -10.76
N ALA A 239 -13.67 -19.92 -9.84
CA ALA A 239 -15.07 -19.99 -9.44
C ALA A 239 -15.57 -18.73 -8.71
N THR A 240 -14.68 -17.84 -8.27
CA THR A 240 -15.03 -16.54 -7.65
C THR A 240 -14.80 -15.35 -8.56
N GLN A 241 -14.11 -15.52 -9.69
CA GLN A 241 -13.80 -14.45 -10.64
C GLN A 241 -14.96 -14.18 -11.61
N GLY A 242 -15.06 -12.94 -12.11
CA GLY A 242 -16.04 -12.55 -13.14
C GLY A 242 -17.22 -11.70 -12.67
N GLY A 243 -17.25 -11.21 -11.43
CA GLY A 243 -18.22 -10.22 -10.94
C GLY A 243 -19.69 -10.68 -10.87
N ARG A 244 -19.97 -11.92 -11.29
CA ARG A 244 -21.30 -12.56 -11.31
C ARG A 244 -21.36 -13.89 -10.56
N ALA A 245 -20.23 -14.40 -10.07
CA ALA A 245 -20.21 -15.59 -9.23
C ALA A 245 -20.96 -15.30 -7.93
N THR A 246 -22.11 -15.92 -7.74
CA THR A 246 -22.83 -15.87 -6.47
C THR A 246 -22.27 -16.95 -5.55
N ARG A 247 -22.47 -16.79 -4.24
CA ARG A 247 -22.10 -17.83 -3.27
C ARG A 247 -22.80 -19.13 -3.59
N GLU A 248 -24.06 -19.07 -4.02
CA GLU A 248 -24.87 -20.24 -4.36
C GLU A 248 -24.29 -21.01 -5.54
N GLN A 249 -23.82 -20.31 -6.57
CA GLN A 249 -23.18 -20.92 -7.73
C GLN A 249 -21.87 -21.61 -7.33
N PHE A 250 -21.04 -20.92 -6.55
CA PHE A 250 -19.79 -21.51 -6.07
C PHE A 250 -20.01 -22.76 -5.21
N VAL A 251 -21.02 -22.74 -4.33
CA VAL A 251 -21.37 -23.90 -3.51
C VAL A 251 -21.77 -25.08 -4.39
N ALA A 252 -22.57 -24.84 -5.43
CA ALA A 252 -22.96 -25.88 -6.38
C ALA A 252 -21.75 -26.45 -7.14
N ASP A 253 -20.86 -25.59 -7.63
CA ASP A 253 -19.67 -25.98 -8.38
C ASP A 253 -18.69 -26.77 -7.48
N LEU A 254 -18.45 -26.30 -6.25
CA LEU A 254 -17.61 -27.01 -5.30
C LEU A 254 -18.17 -28.39 -4.94
N HIS A 255 -19.49 -28.54 -4.81
CA HIS A 255 -20.11 -29.84 -4.56
C HIS A 255 -20.02 -30.79 -5.77
N ALA A 256 -20.03 -30.26 -7.00
CA ALA A 256 -19.81 -31.06 -8.19
C ALA A 256 -18.36 -31.57 -8.28
N GLU A 257 -17.39 -30.81 -7.76
CA GLU A 257 -15.97 -31.21 -7.69
C GLU A 257 -15.65 -31.99 -6.41
N THR A 258 -15.96 -33.30 -6.41
CA THR A 258 -15.82 -34.16 -5.22
C THR A 258 -14.39 -34.18 -4.65
N GLU A 259 -13.36 -34.21 -5.50
CA GLU A 259 -11.95 -34.21 -5.06
C GLU A 259 -11.57 -32.91 -4.34
N LEU A 260 -11.97 -31.76 -4.88
CA LEU A 260 -11.69 -30.45 -4.31
C LEU A 260 -12.44 -30.23 -2.99
N SER A 261 -13.73 -30.58 -2.99
CA SER A 261 -14.57 -30.54 -1.79
C SER A 261 -14.00 -31.40 -0.67
N THR A 262 -13.52 -32.60 -1.02
CA THR A 262 -12.90 -33.53 -0.08
C THR A 262 -11.59 -32.97 0.45
N ALA A 263 -10.66 -32.56 -0.42
CA ALA A 263 -9.36 -32.02 -0.01
C ALA A 263 -9.49 -30.82 0.95
N TRP A 264 -10.43 -29.93 0.68
CA TRP A 264 -10.72 -28.81 1.57
C TRP A 264 -11.31 -29.25 2.91
N SER A 265 -12.33 -30.11 2.89
CA SER A 265 -13.07 -30.48 4.10
C SER A 265 -12.27 -31.41 5.03
N THR A 266 -11.55 -32.38 4.47
CA THR A 266 -10.70 -33.30 5.24
C THR A 266 -9.45 -32.62 5.76
N GLY A 267 -8.97 -31.57 5.11
CA GLY A 267 -7.84 -30.77 5.58
C GLY A 267 -8.04 -30.26 7.01
N PHE A 268 -9.23 -29.77 7.36
CA PHE A 268 -9.52 -29.31 8.72
C PHE A 268 -9.56 -30.42 9.78
N GLN A 269 -9.65 -31.69 9.36
CA GLN A 269 -9.63 -32.83 10.28
C GLN A 269 -8.20 -33.28 10.60
N THR A 270 -7.22 -32.88 9.79
CA THR A 270 -5.80 -33.11 10.10
C THR A 270 -5.33 -32.01 11.05
N SER A 271 -4.71 -32.40 12.18
CA SER A 271 -4.19 -31.42 13.13
C SER A 271 -3.25 -30.44 12.43
N PRO A 272 -3.34 -29.12 12.72
CA PRO A 272 -2.45 -28.15 12.14
C PRO A 272 -1.00 -28.51 12.49
N PRO A 273 -0.02 -28.23 11.63
CA PRO A 273 1.38 -28.44 11.95
C PRO A 273 1.71 -27.68 13.25
N THR A 274 2.16 -28.40 14.27
CA THR A 274 2.59 -27.81 15.54
C THR A 274 3.67 -26.78 15.25
N ALA A 275 3.50 -25.55 15.75
CA ALA A 275 4.54 -24.55 15.68
C ALA A 275 5.84 -25.11 16.30
N PRO A 276 7.03 -24.81 15.75
CA PRO A 276 8.28 -25.24 16.36
C PRO A 276 8.34 -24.74 17.80
N ASN A 277 8.51 -25.67 18.74
CA ASN A 277 8.67 -25.41 20.16
C ASN A 277 10.01 -24.69 20.42
N ASP A 278 10.05 -23.37 20.26
CA ASP A 278 11.16 -22.52 20.70
C ASP A 278 10.99 -22.06 22.16
N ALA A 279 10.33 -22.87 23.00
CA ALA A 279 10.04 -22.57 24.40
C ALA A 279 10.60 -23.60 25.40
N GLU A 280 11.62 -24.37 25.03
CA GLU A 280 12.46 -25.12 25.98
C GLU A 280 13.87 -24.52 25.97
N GLY A 281 14.10 -23.47 26.77
CA GLY A 281 15.43 -22.87 26.90
C GLY A 281 15.55 -21.61 27.76
N LEU A 282 14.47 -21.15 28.39
CA LEU A 282 14.49 -19.99 29.29
C LEU A 282 13.65 -20.31 30.54
N ILE A 283 14.14 -21.24 31.36
CA ILE A 283 14.10 -21.26 32.83
C ILE A 283 14.98 -22.47 33.25
N ALA A 284 16.24 -22.16 33.55
CA ALA A 284 17.10 -22.84 34.52
C ALA A 284 18.29 -21.91 34.81
#